data_AF-A0A9E4MKK7-F1
#
_entry.id   AF-A0A9E4MKK7-F1
#
_cell.length_a   1.000
_cell.length_b   1.000
_cell.length_c   1.000
_cell.angle_alpha   90.00
_cell.angle_beta   90.00
_cell.angle_gamma   90.00
#
_symmetry.space_group_name_H-M   'P 1'
#
loop_
_entity.id
_entity.type
_entity.pdbx_description
1 polymer ?
#
loop_
_entity_poly.entity_id
_entity_poly.type
_entity_poly.pdbx_seq_one_letter_code
_entity_poly.pdbx_strand_id
1 'polypeptide(L)'
;MTARRTKAGGPKKRPTRYAPPHDTPLDLAEALRAHRKGRVAEAVARYRERLARNPTCLDSHMNLATALVRLGRAREARLAFARALALAPQDPRVHRDAGIGFASLGALGEARTALATAFDLDPGSLGAPLALARLLAEQGHKRAALDLLAQASAVDPTNASVQLERHRVLFDDRALGPAIEAAHRAVDLDPHYALARFFLAGALGREGQRAAMQDALGPPGLVAEGLVDALMFALEERTERPRHFATKRDTFTFALGQTDLPGPLLEFGVRHGISTRILAEDENVTVHAFDSFWGLPQGWQGHGPGAFSTDGELPDVPANVRLHVGSFEDTLPPFAARLPEPPRLVHIDADLYESARTVLHHLGPHLTTGCVLVFDELIGNASWRQDEYRAFTDAAQAFGWTFRTLALSWITGQGVFALGENA
;
A
#
# COMPACT_ATOMS: atom_id res chain seq x y z
N MET A 1 -16.57 -30.83 -55.56
CA MET A 1 -15.22 -30.56 -55.02
C MET A 1 -15.29 -29.30 -54.17
N THR A 2 -15.16 -29.52 -52.86
CA THR A 2 -14.99 -28.63 -51.70
C THR A 2 -14.63 -27.15 -51.92
N ALA A 3 -15.48 -26.28 -51.39
CA ALA A 3 -15.21 -24.86 -51.14
C ALA A 3 -14.21 -24.68 -49.96
N ARG A 4 -13.14 -23.91 -50.17
CA ARG A 4 -12.20 -23.49 -49.12
C ARG A 4 -12.75 -22.25 -48.40
N ARG A 5 -13.23 -22.44 -47.16
CA ARG A 5 -13.46 -21.37 -46.18
C ARG A 5 -12.11 -20.92 -45.61
N THR A 6 -11.72 -19.67 -45.85
CA THR A 6 -10.68 -18.97 -45.09
C THR A 6 -11.25 -18.59 -43.72
N LYS A 7 -10.79 -19.26 -42.65
CA LYS A 7 -11.14 -18.90 -41.27
C LYS A 7 -10.32 -17.69 -40.82
N ALA A 8 -11.03 -16.66 -40.39
CA ALA A 8 -10.52 -15.50 -39.68
C ALA A 8 -9.68 -15.91 -38.45
N GLY A 9 -8.57 -15.21 -38.25
CA GLY A 9 -7.71 -15.34 -37.08
C GLY A 9 -8.47 -14.94 -35.82
N GLY A 10 -8.55 -15.89 -34.88
CA GLY A 10 -9.16 -15.71 -33.56
C GLY A 10 -8.37 -14.76 -32.65
N PRO A 11 -8.95 -14.41 -31.48
CA PRO A 11 -8.47 -13.33 -30.63
C PRO A 11 -7.07 -13.59 -30.08
N LYS A 12 -6.22 -12.56 -30.15
CA LYS A 12 -4.89 -12.53 -29.52
C LYS A 12 -5.03 -12.79 -28.02
N LYS A 13 -4.28 -13.79 -27.54
CA LYS A 13 -4.29 -14.26 -26.15
C LYS A 13 -3.88 -13.14 -25.18
N ARG A 14 -4.62 -13.02 -24.08
CA ARG A 14 -4.31 -12.20 -22.89
C ARG A 14 -2.88 -12.47 -22.39
N PRO A 15 -2.21 -11.50 -21.74
CA PRO A 15 -0.92 -11.77 -21.10
C PRO A 15 -1.11 -12.91 -20.09
N THR A 16 -0.37 -13.98 -20.31
CA THR A 16 -0.48 -15.21 -19.53
C THR A 16 0.06 -14.97 -18.12
N ARG A 17 -0.86 -14.94 -17.15
CA ARG A 17 -0.58 -15.39 -15.78
C ARG A 17 0.23 -16.67 -15.86
N TYR A 18 1.34 -16.77 -15.13
CA TYR A 18 2.22 -17.95 -15.11
C TYR A 18 1.38 -19.22 -14.92
N ALA A 19 1.15 -19.94 -16.02
CA ALA A 19 0.60 -21.27 -16.00
C ALA A 19 1.79 -22.20 -15.76
N PRO A 20 1.80 -22.99 -14.67
CA PRO A 20 2.87 -23.94 -14.46
C PRO A 20 3.02 -24.82 -15.71
N PRO A 21 4.23 -24.99 -16.26
CA PRO A 21 4.45 -25.89 -17.41
C PRO A 21 3.90 -27.29 -17.11
N HIS A 22 3.52 -28.03 -18.15
CA HIS A 22 2.85 -29.33 -18.02
C HIS A 22 3.65 -30.39 -17.22
N ASP A 23 4.93 -30.15 -16.93
CA ASP A 23 5.81 -30.94 -16.07
C ASP A 23 6.12 -30.28 -14.72
N THR A 24 5.26 -29.40 -14.23
CA THR A 24 5.40 -28.86 -12.87
C THR A 24 5.14 -29.99 -11.89
N PRO A 25 6.11 -30.38 -11.05
CA PRO A 25 5.90 -31.46 -10.10
C PRO A 25 4.66 -31.18 -9.24
N LEU A 26 3.87 -32.23 -8.98
CA LEU A 26 2.55 -32.11 -8.36
C LEU A 26 2.57 -31.30 -7.05
N ASP A 27 3.67 -31.42 -6.29
CA ASP A 27 3.91 -30.67 -5.05
C ASP A 27 3.95 -29.14 -5.24
N LEU A 28 4.59 -28.65 -6.31
CA LEU A 28 4.66 -27.24 -6.67
C LEU A 28 3.31 -26.74 -7.20
N ALA A 29 2.59 -27.55 -7.99
CA ALA A 29 1.25 -27.21 -8.45
C ALA A 29 0.25 -27.06 -7.30
N GLU A 30 0.37 -27.91 -6.26
CA GLU A 30 -0.43 -27.82 -5.04
C GLU A 30 -0.05 -26.61 -4.18
N ALA A 31 1.25 -26.34 -4.00
CA ALA A 31 1.72 -25.16 -3.28
C ALA A 31 1.22 -23.85 -3.92
N LEU A 32 1.32 -23.75 -5.26
CA LEU A 32 0.79 -22.62 -6.02
C LEU A 32 -0.74 -22.54 -5.97
N ARG A 33 -1.45 -23.68 -5.85
CA ARG A 33 -2.91 -23.70 -5.68
C ARG A 33 -3.31 -23.21 -4.29
N ALA A 34 -2.61 -23.61 -3.24
CA ALA A 34 -2.81 -23.09 -1.88
C ALA A 34 -2.54 -21.58 -1.82
N HIS A 35 -1.43 -21.13 -2.40
CA HIS A 35 -1.06 -19.73 -2.48
C HIS A 35 -2.13 -18.87 -3.18
N ARG A 36 -2.68 -19.37 -4.30
CA ARG A 36 -3.78 -18.72 -5.05
C ARG A 36 -5.11 -18.70 -4.30
N LYS A 37 -5.37 -19.68 -3.44
CA LYS A 37 -6.58 -19.75 -2.60
C LYS A 37 -6.45 -18.95 -1.29
N GLY A 38 -5.39 -18.16 -1.11
CA GLY A 38 -5.15 -17.42 0.14
C GLY A 38 -4.69 -18.29 1.30
N ARG A 39 -4.48 -19.61 1.10
CA ARG A 39 -3.94 -20.53 2.11
C ARG A 39 -2.41 -20.42 2.15
N VAL A 40 -1.91 -19.23 2.51
CA VAL A 40 -0.50 -18.87 2.39
C VAL A 40 0.39 -19.68 3.34
N ALA A 41 -0.07 -19.93 4.56
CA ALA A 41 0.65 -20.77 5.54
C ALA A 41 0.84 -22.22 5.04
N GLU A 42 -0.19 -22.80 4.42
CA GLU A 42 -0.09 -24.13 3.79
C GLU A 42 0.91 -24.11 2.62
N ALA A 43 0.89 -23.05 1.80
CA ALA A 43 1.86 -22.90 0.72
C ALA A 43 3.31 -22.86 1.24
N VAL A 44 3.56 -22.12 2.34
CA VAL A 44 4.87 -22.09 3.01
C VAL A 44 5.32 -23.48 3.44
N ALA A 45 4.45 -24.27 4.07
CA ALA A 45 4.77 -25.65 4.47
C ALA A 45 5.17 -26.51 3.27
N ARG A 46 4.42 -26.43 2.17
CA ARG A 46 4.73 -27.18 0.94
C ARG A 46 6.03 -26.74 0.27
N TYR A 47 6.33 -25.44 0.24
CA TYR A 47 7.62 -24.98 -0.28
C TYR A 47 8.79 -25.48 0.57
N ARG A 48 8.65 -25.54 1.91
CA ARG A 48 9.66 -26.11 2.80
C ARG A 48 9.85 -27.61 2.58
N GLU A 49 8.77 -28.38 2.42
CA GLU A 49 8.85 -29.81 2.08
C GLU A 49 9.62 -30.04 0.77
N ARG A 50 9.34 -29.21 -0.25
CA ARG A 50 10.04 -29.27 -1.53
C ARG A 50 11.52 -28.92 -1.39
N LEU A 51 11.85 -27.92 -0.58
CA LEU A 51 13.23 -27.55 -0.27
C LEU A 51 13.97 -28.60 0.56
N ALA A 52 13.29 -29.36 1.41
CA ALA A 52 13.89 -30.49 2.11
C ALA A 52 14.34 -31.61 1.15
N ARG A 53 13.62 -31.80 0.03
CA ARG A 53 13.97 -32.77 -1.01
C ARG A 53 14.97 -32.22 -2.03
N ASN A 54 14.87 -30.93 -2.35
CA ASN A 54 15.75 -30.23 -3.27
C ASN A 54 16.14 -28.84 -2.72
N PRO A 55 17.21 -28.75 -1.93
CA PRO A 55 17.63 -27.52 -1.27
C PRO A 55 18.04 -26.37 -2.21
N THR A 56 18.36 -26.69 -3.47
CA THR A 56 18.83 -25.74 -4.49
C THR A 56 17.74 -25.34 -5.48
N CYS A 57 16.47 -25.66 -5.22
CA CYS A 57 15.37 -25.29 -6.10
C CYS A 57 15.06 -23.78 -6.01
N LEU A 58 15.58 -23.00 -6.96
CA LEU A 58 15.40 -21.55 -7.05
C LEU A 58 13.93 -21.12 -6.93
N ASP A 59 13.04 -21.72 -7.75
CA ASP A 59 11.61 -21.39 -7.74
C ASP A 59 10.96 -21.61 -6.36
N SER A 60 11.43 -22.60 -5.60
CA SER A 60 10.88 -22.88 -4.27
C SER A 60 11.34 -21.84 -3.27
N HIS A 61 12.60 -21.38 -3.33
CA HIS A 61 13.08 -20.26 -2.51
C HIS A 61 12.35 -18.96 -2.86
N MET A 62 12.16 -18.66 -4.14
CA MET A 62 11.44 -17.46 -4.59
C MET A 62 9.98 -17.45 -4.15
N ASN A 63 9.27 -18.57 -4.35
CA ASN A 63 7.87 -18.66 -3.95
C ASN A 63 7.70 -18.72 -2.43
N LEU A 64 8.64 -19.34 -1.71
CA LEU A 64 8.69 -19.30 -0.25
C LEU A 64 8.88 -17.87 0.24
N ALA A 65 9.84 -17.13 -0.31
CA ALA A 65 10.11 -15.74 0.06
C ALA A 65 8.87 -14.86 -0.15
N THR A 66 8.24 -14.92 -1.32
CA THR A 66 6.99 -14.18 -1.61
C THR A 66 5.85 -14.57 -0.67
N ALA A 67 5.70 -15.85 -0.34
CA ALA A 67 4.69 -16.29 0.62
C ALA A 67 4.98 -15.78 2.04
N LEU A 68 6.25 -15.75 2.46
CA LEU A 68 6.67 -15.22 3.76
C LEU A 68 6.48 -13.70 3.85
N VAL A 69 6.74 -12.95 2.77
CA VAL A 69 6.42 -11.51 2.67
C VAL A 69 4.93 -11.27 2.93
N ARG A 70 4.05 -12.05 2.30
CA ARG A 70 2.59 -11.96 2.51
C ARG A 70 2.17 -12.29 3.94
N LEU A 71 2.92 -13.13 4.64
CA LEU A 71 2.68 -13.46 6.04
C LEU A 71 3.34 -12.47 7.02
N GLY A 72 4.12 -11.49 6.55
CA GLY A 72 4.86 -10.57 7.44
C GLY A 72 6.11 -11.17 8.09
N ARG A 73 6.52 -12.39 7.71
CA ARG A 73 7.68 -13.10 8.28
C ARG A 73 8.98 -12.60 7.67
N ALA A 74 9.36 -11.38 8.07
CA ALA A 74 10.39 -10.58 7.42
C ALA A 74 11.76 -11.28 7.41
N ARG A 75 12.25 -11.77 8.56
CA ARG A 75 13.55 -12.43 8.63
C ARG A 75 13.64 -13.66 7.73
N GLU A 76 12.62 -14.50 7.73
CA GLU A 76 12.62 -15.71 6.91
C GLU A 76 12.47 -15.39 5.43
N ALA A 77 11.67 -14.39 5.07
CA ALA A 77 11.58 -13.90 3.71
C ALA A 77 12.96 -13.40 3.22
N ARG A 78 13.67 -12.61 4.03
CA ARG A 78 15.03 -12.16 3.71
C ARG A 78 15.99 -13.33 3.52
N LEU A 79 15.95 -14.35 4.40
CA LEU A 79 16.78 -15.55 4.25
C LEU A 79 16.47 -16.32 2.97
N ALA A 80 15.19 -16.47 2.61
CA ALA A 80 14.78 -17.14 1.39
C ALA A 80 15.20 -16.37 0.13
N PHE A 81 15.08 -15.03 0.12
CA PHE A 81 15.61 -14.19 -0.95
C PHE A 81 17.14 -14.27 -1.04
N ALA A 82 17.85 -14.23 0.09
CA ALA A 82 19.31 -14.36 0.10
C ALA A 82 19.76 -15.71 -0.50
N ARG A 83 19.03 -16.80 -0.23
CA ARG A 83 19.29 -18.10 -0.86
C ARG A 83 19.01 -18.07 -2.36
N ALA A 84 17.92 -17.47 -2.80
CA ALA A 84 17.62 -17.33 -4.22
C ALA A 84 18.68 -16.49 -4.96
N LEU A 85 19.11 -15.37 -4.37
CA LEU A 85 20.17 -14.51 -4.89
C LEU A 85 21.52 -15.23 -4.96
N ALA A 86 21.84 -16.09 -3.99
CA ALA A 86 23.05 -16.91 -4.03
C ALA A 86 23.01 -17.99 -5.12
N LEU A 87 21.82 -18.57 -5.38
CA LEU A 87 21.65 -19.59 -6.42
C LEU A 87 21.67 -19.01 -7.85
N ALA A 88 21.19 -17.77 -8.02
CA ALA A 88 21.09 -17.13 -9.32
C ALA A 88 21.47 -15.63 -9.25
N PRO A 89 22.74 -15.29 -8.96
CA PRO A 89 23.18 -13.92 -8.71
C PRO A 89 23.11 -13.00 -9.93
N GLN A 90 22.99 -13.58 -11.13
CA GLN A 90 22.91 -12.87 -12.41
C GLN A 90 21.50 -12.94 -13.03
N ASP A 91 20.50 -13.45 -12.31
CA ASP A 91 19.11 -13.46 -12.81
C ASP A 91 18.38 -12.16 -12.40
N PRO A 92 18.09 -11.26 -13.34
CA PRO A 92 17.41 -9.99 -13.05
C PRO A 92 16.03 -10.18 -12.41
N ARG A 93 15.36 -11.32 -12.67
CA ARG A 93 14.03 -11.61 -12.10
C ARG A 93 14.11 -11.84 -10.60
N VAL A 94 15.17 -12.51 -10.13
CA VAL A 94 15.40 -12.79 -8.72
C VAL A 94 15.65 -11.49 -7.96
N HIS A 95 16.52 -10.63 -8.50
CA HIS A 95 16.79 -9.30 -7.96
C HIS A 95 15.54 -8.41 -7.93
N ARG A 96 14.74 -8.41 -8.99
CA ARG A 96 13.49 -7.63 -9.04
C ARG A 96 12.51 -8.08 -7.97
N ASP A 97 12.24 -9.37 -7.91
CA ASP A 97 11.23 -9.93 -7.00
C ASP A 97 11.70 -9.83 -5.53
N ALA A 98 13.00 -9.99 -5.26
CA ALA A 98 13.60 -9.68 -3.96
C ALA A 98 13.45 -8.20 -3.62
N GLY A 99 13.72 -7.30 -4.57
CA GLY A 99 13.58 -5.86 -4.37
C GLY A 99 12.15 -5.43 -4.04
N ILE A 100 11.15 -5.98 -4.74
CA ILE A 100 9.73 -5.78 -4.43
C ILE A 100 9.40 -6.35 -3.03
N GLY A 101 9.88 -7.55 -2.72
CA GLY A 101 9.66 -8.18 -1.42
C GLY A 101 10.26 -7.37 -0.27
N PHE A 102 11.49 -6.88 -0.42
CA PHE A 102 12.14 -6.01 0.56
C PHE A 102 11.38 -4.69 0.75
N ALA A 103 10.86 -4.09 -0.32
CA ALA A 103 10.04 -2.89 -0.21
C ALA A 103 8.78 -3.14 0.62
N SER A 104 8.08 -4.27 0.41
CA SER A 104 6.91 -4.66 1.20
C SER A 104 7.22 -4.93 2.68
N LEU A 105 8.46 -5.30 3.00
CA LEU A 105 8.94 -5.52 4.37
C LEU A 105 9.52 -4.24 5.02
N GLY A 106 9.45 -3.09 4.34
CA GLY A 106 10.04 -1.83 4.81
C GLY A 106 11.57 -1.76 4.72
N ALA A 107 12.23 -2.76 4.12
CA ALA A 107 13.67 -2.75 3.87
C ALA A 107 14.02 -1.92 2.62
N LEU A 108 13.79 -0.60 2.68
CA LEU A 108 13.87 0.28 1.51
C LEU A 108 15.28 0.34 0.89
N GLY A 109 16.33 0.23 1.70
CA GLY A 109 17.72 0.21 1.22
C GLY A 109 18.06 -1.08 0.44
N GLU A 110 17.68 -2.24 0.98
CA GLU A 110 17.83 -3.53 0.30
C GLU A 110 16.98 -3.56 -0.98
N ALA A 111 15.75 -3.04 -0.92
CA ALA A 111 14.84 -2.93 -2.05
C ALA A 111 15.44 -2.11 -3.20
N ARG A 112 15.95 -0.92 -2.90
CA ARG A 112 16.59 -0.04 -3.89
C ARG A 112 17.79 -0.71 -4.54
N THR A 113 18.64 -1.35 -3.74
CA THR A 113 19.84 -2.04 -4.23
C THR A 113 19.46 -3.18 -5.18
N ALA A 114 18.56 -4.06 -4.76
CA ALA A 114 18.15 -5.20 -5.57
C ALA A 114 17.41 -4.77 -6.85
N LEU A 115 16.54 -3.76 -6.79
CA LEU A 115 15.86 -3.23 -7.99
C LEU A 115 16.85 -2.56 -8.96
N ALA A 116 17.85 -1.84 -8.46
CA ALA A 116 18.90 -1.27 -9.29
C ALA A 116 19.72 -2.37 -9.98
N THR A 117 20.15 -3.39 -9.25
CA THR A 117 20.86 -4.54 -9.83
C THR A 117 20.01 -5.27 -10.87
N ALA A 118 18.71 -5.44 -10.63
CA ALA A 118 17.81 -6.04 -11.61
C ALA A 118 17.73 -5.23 -12.91
N PHE A 119 17.70 -3.91 -12.81
CA PHE A 119 17.70 -3.01 -13.95
C PHE A 119 19.03 -3.02 -14.70
N ASP A 120 20.16 -3.05 -13.99
CA ASP A 120 21.50 -3.13 -14.60
C ASP A 120 21.72 -4.45 -15.36
N LEU A 121 21.19 -5.56 -14.82
CA LEU A 121 21.29 -6.89 -15.43
C LEU A 121 20.38 -7.06 -16.67
N ASP A 122 19.22 -6.39 -16.70
CA ASP A 122 18.31 -6.38 -17.84
C ASP A 122 17.62 -5.02 -18.01
N PRO A 123 18.29 -4.06 -18.69
CA PRO A 123 17.72 -2.75 -18.96
C PRO A 123 16.49 -2.78 -19.89
N GLY A 124 16.27 -3.90 -20.60
CA GLY A 124 15.10 -4.12 -21.45
C GLY A 124 13.85 -4.56 -20.68
N SER A 125 13.97 -4.85 -19.38
CA SER A 125 12.83 -5.21 -18.54
C SER A 125 12.15 -3.97 -17.97
N LEU A 126 10.82 -3.95 -18.00
CA LEU A 126 10.04 -2.86 -17.40
C LEU A 126 9.79 -3.06 -15.90
N GLY A 127 9.90 -4.29 -15.40
CA GLY A 127 9.48 -4.63 -14.03
C GLY A 127 10.29 -3.92 -12.95
N ALA A 128 11.62 -3.94 -13.08
CA ALA A 128 12.52 -3.27 -12.14
C ALA A 128 12.41 -1.74 -12.16
N PRO A 129 12.46 -1.04 -13.32
CA PRO A 129 12.38 0.42 -13.33
C PRO A 129 11.01 0.94 -12.87
N LEU A 130 9.90 0.22 -13.11
CA LEU A 130 8.59 0.60 -12.58
C LEU A 130 8.53 0.52 -11.04
N ALA A 131 9.03 -0.59 -10.47
CA ALA A 131 9.08 -0.74 -9.02
C ALA A 131 10.03 0.28 -8.36
N LEU A 132 11.17 0.55 -9.00
CA LEU A 132 12.14 1.53 -8.50
C LEU A 132 11.60 2.96 -8.59
N ALA A 133 10.93 3.33 -9.68
CA ALA A 133 10.30 4.64 -9.82
C ALA A 133 9.23 4.87 -8.73
N ARG A 134 8.43 3.85 -8.42
CA ARG A 134 7.45 3.92 -7.32
C ARG A 134 8.12 4.12 -5.97
N LEU A 135 9.18 3.35 -5.68
CA LEU A 135 9.94 3.48 -4.44
C LEU A 135 10.57 4.89 -4.31
N LEU A 136 11.17 5.40 -5.38
CA LEU A 136 11.76 6.74 -5.42
C LEU A 136 10.71 7.82 -5.24
N ALA A 137 9.52 7.67 -5.83
CA ALA A 137 8.42 8.62 -5.64
C ALA A 137 7.97 8.67 -4.18
N GLU A 138 7.82 7.51 -3.53
CA GLU A 138 7.49 7.43 -2.10
C GLU A 138 8.57 8.06 -1.20
N GLN A 139 9.83 8.07 -1.66
CA GLN A 139 10.94 8.75 -0.99
C GLN A 139 11.08 10.24 -1.35
N GLY A 140 10.14 10.80 -2.12
CA GLY A 140 10.18 12.20 -2.56
C GLY A 140 11.13 12.49 -3.73
N HIS A 141 11.78 11.48 -4.31
CA HIS A 141 12.70 11.61 -5.45
C HIS A 141 11.96 11.63 -6.80
N LYS A 142 10.98 12.53 -6.94
CA LYS A 142 10.06 12.64 -8.10
C LYS A 142 10.80 12.75 -9.45
N ARG A 143 11.87 13.54 -9.53
CA ARG A 143 12.65 13.72 -10.77
C ARG A 143 13.28 12.41 -11.23
N ALA A 144 14.01 11.73 -10.33
CA ALA A 144 14.65 10.46 -10.63
C ALA A 144 13.64 9.37 -11.01
N ALA A 145 12.46 9.36 -10.36
CA ALA A 145 11.37 8.48 -10.75
C ALA A 145 10.88 8.73 -12.19
N LEU A 146 10.69 10.00 -12.59
CA LEU A 146 10.28 10.35 -13.95
C LEU A 146 11.35 10.01 -15.00
N ASP A 147 12.63 10.16 -14.66
CA ASP A 147 13.74 9.82 -15.57
C ASP A 147 13.79 8.30 -15.83
N LEU A 148 13.58 7.48 -14.79
CA LEU A 148 13.43 6.03 -14.95
C LEU A 148 12.21 5.65 -15.79
N LEU A 149 11.08 6.31 -15.56
CA LEU A 149 9.86 6.06 -16.33
C LEU A 149 9.99 6.51 -17.79
N ALA A 150 10.80 7.53 -18.07
CA ALA A 150 11.13 7.93 -19.44
C ALA A 150 11.98 6.85 -20.13
N GLN A 151 12.98 6.28 -19.44
CA GLN A 151 13.76 5.15 -19.95
C GLN A 151 12.88 3.92 -20.21
N ALA A 152 12.02 3.55 -19.25
CA ALA A 152 11.07 2.44 -19.42
C ALA A 152 10.10 2.68 -20.58
N SER A 153 9.64 3.92 -20.78
CA SER A 153 8.78 4.28 -21.92
C SER A 153 9.52 4.24 -23.26
N ALA A 154 10.84 4.37 -23.28
CA ALA A 154 11.64 4.23 -24.50
C ALA A 154 11.79 2.75 -24.91
N VAL A 155 11.86 1.86 -23.92
CA VAL A 155 11.93 0.40 -24.10
C VAL A 155 10.60 -0.14 -24.64
N ASP A 156 9.47 0.25 -24.03
CA ASP A 156 8.13 -0.12 -24.50
C ASP A 156 7.17 1.09 -24.43
N PRO A 157 7.03 1.84 -25.54
CA PRO A 157 6.12 2.99 -25.61
C PRO A 157 4.63 2.63 -25.51
N THR A 158 4.29 1.34 -25.63
CA THR A 158 2.92 0.82 -25.62
C THR A 158 2.51 0.22 -24.28
N ASN A 159 3.39 0.28 -23.28
CA ASN A 159 3.10 -0.26 -21.96
C ASN A 159 2.21 0.68 -21.12
N ALA A 160 0.95 0.29 -20.91
CA ALA A 160 0.00 1.05 -20.10
C ALA A 160 0.47 1.23 -18.64
N SER A 161 1.23 0.29 -18.07
CA SER A 161 1.71 0.39 -16.68
C SER A 161 2.77 1.47 -16.50
N VAL A 162 3.60 1.72 -17.52
CA VAL A 162 4.54 2.85 -17.51
C VAL A 162 3.79 4.18 -17.43
N GLN A 163 2.73 4.33 -18.23
CA GLN A 163 1.93 5.55 -18.22
C GLN A 163 1.14 5.71 -16.91
N LEU A 164 0.69 4.60 -16.32
CA LEU A 164 0.05 4.63 -15.01
C LEU A 164 1.00 5.08 -13.88
N GLU A 165 2.23 4.55 -13.82
CA GLU A 165 3.20 5.02 -12.84
C GLU A 165 3.60 6.48 -13.10
N ARG A 166 3.69 6.91 -14.37
CA ARG A 166 3.89 8.33 -14.71
C ARG A 166 2.76 9.19 -14.17
N HIS A 167 1.51 8.79 -14.33
CA HIS A 167 0.37 9.50 -13.72
C HIS A 167 0.58 9.68 -12.21
N ARG A 168 0.88 8.60 -11.48
CA ARG A 168 1.06 8.66 -10.03
C ARG A 168 2.19 9.60 -9.62
N VAL A 169 3.32 9.53 -10.31
CA VAL A 169 4.48 10.40 -10.02
C VAL A 169 4.19 11.86 -10.39
N LEU A 170 3.49 12.10 -11.51
CA LEU A 170 3.14 13.44 -11.97
C LEU A 170 2.02 14.08 -11.15
N PHE A 171 1.19 13.28 -10.49
CA PHE A 171 0.05 13.73 -9.72
C PHE A 171 0.43 14.89 -8.79
N ASP A 172 -0.26 16.01 -9.00
CA ASP A 172 -0.25 17.18 -8.16
C ASP A 172 -1.69 17.68 -8.11
N ASP A 173 -2.28 17.67 -6.92
CA ASP A 173 -3.65 18.10 -6.68
C ASP A 173 -3.93 19.56 -7.12
N ARG A 174 -2.89 20.38 -7.34
CA ARG A 174 -3.02 21.75 -7.86
C ARG A 174 -2.76 21.87 -9.37
N ALA A 175 -2.20 20.84 -10.00
CA ALA A 175 -1.77 20.86 -11.39
C ALA A 175 -1.93 19.47 -12.02
N LEU A 176 -3.18 19.05 -12.24
CA LEU A 176 -3.50 17.68 -12.65
C LEU A 176 -3.26 17.39 -14.14
N GLY A 177 -3.11 18.41 -14.99
CA GLY A 177 -2.97 18.26 -16.45
C GLY A 177 -1.99 17.16 -16.89
N PRO A 178 -0.71 17.19 -16.47
CA PRO A 178 0.26 16.14 -16.84
C PRO A 178 -0.10 14.75 -16.32
N ALA A 179 -0.74 14.66 -15.14
CA ALA A 179 -1.18 13.39 -14.58
C ALA A 179 -2.39 12.83 -15.36
N ILE A 180 -3.34 13.69 -15.73
CA ILE A 180 -4.51 13.34 -16.55
C ILE A 180 -4.07 12.84 -17.92
N GLU A 181 -3.12 13.53 -18.58
CA GLU A 181 -2.57 13.10 -19.87
C GLU A 181 -1.95 11.70 -19.78
N ALA A 182 -1.13 11.45 -18.76
CA ALA A 182 -0.51 10.14 -18.54
C ALA A 182 -1.56 9.05 -18.26
N ALA A 183 -2.61 9.33 -17.48
CA ALA A 183 -3.67 8.37 -17.21
C ALA A 183 -4.55 8.09 -18.44
N HIS A 184 -4.87 9.12 -19.24
CA HIS A 184 -5.53 8.93 -20.54
C HIS A 184 -4.72 8.00 -21.43
N ARG A 185 -3.42 8.26 -21.57
CA ARG A 185 -2.54 7.41 -22.37
C ARG A 185 -2.49 5.97 -21.85
N ALA A 186 -2.54 5.76 -20.54
CA ALA A 186 -2.64 4.42 -19.96
C ALA A 186 -3.95 3.71 -20.36
N VAL A 187 -5.08 4.42 -20.33
CA VAL A 187 -6.39 3.89 -20.72
C VAL A 187 -6.49 3.66 -22.23
N ASP A 188 -5.88 4.50 -23.06
CA ASP A 188 -5.84 4.32 -24.52
C ASP A 188 -5.05 3.06 -24.91
N LEU A 189 -3.94 2.80 -24.20
CA LEU A 189 -3.10 1.63 -24.41
C LEU A 189 -3.77 0.33 -23.91
N ASP A 190 -4.49 0.39 -22.79
CA ASP A 190 -5.31 -0.72 -22.29
C ASP A 190 -6.66 -0.23 -21.73
N PRO A 191 -7.73 -0.26 -22.55
CA PRO A 191 -9.06 0.15 -22.11
C PRO A 191 -9.66 -0.71 -20.99
N HIS A 192 -9.11 -1.89 -20.69
CA HIS A 192 -9.60 -2.74 -19.60
C HIS A 192 -8.74 -2.63 -18.34
N TYR A 193 -7.77 -1.70 -18.31
CA TYR A 193 -6.94 -1.47 -17.14
C TYR A 193 -7.72 -0.70 -16.06
N ALA A 194 -8.42 -1.45 -15.21
CA ALA A 194 -9.29 -0.92 -14.14
C ALA A 194 -8.61 0.15 -13.28
N LEU A 195 -7.34 -0.06 -12.89
CA LEU A 195 -6.62 0.89 -12.04
C LEU A 195 -6.30 2.21 -12.77
N ALA A 196 -5.97 2.15 -14.07
CA ALA A 196 -5.76 3.35 -14.88
C ALA A 196 -7.05 4.16 -15.05
N ARG A 197 -8.16 3.46 -15.29
CA ARG A 197 -9.50 4.07 -15.36
C ARG A 197 -9.92 4.72 -14.05
N PHE A 198 -9.69 4.05 -12.93
CA PHE A 198 -9.95 4.57 -11.60
C PHE A 198 -9.16 5.86 -11.31
N PHE A 199 -7.84 5.85 -11.57
CA PHE A 199 -7.02 7.04 -11.35
C PHE A 199 -7.33 8.19 -12.31
N LEU A 200 -7.64 7.88 -13.58
CA LEU A 200 -8.12 8.88 -14.53
C LEU A 200 -9.43 9.52 -14.04
N ALA A 201 -10.40 8.70 -13.64
CA ALA A 201 -11.68 9.17 -13.12
C ALA A 201 -11.48 10.08 -11.91
N GLY A 202 -10.61 9.71 -10.98
CA GLY A 202 -10.34 10.53 -9.81
C GLY A 202 -9.71 11.88 -10.13
N ALA A 203 -8.75 11.92 -11.06
CA ALA A 203 -8.15 13.18 -11.49
C ALA A 203 -9.14 14.08 -12.25
N LEU A 204 -9.95 13.53 -13.16
CA LEU A 204 -11.00 14.28 -13.87
C LEU A 204 -12.07 14.80 -12.92
N GLY A 205 -12.50 13.97 -11.97
CA GLY A 205 -13.48 14.33 -10.95
C GLY A 205 -12.97 15.46 -10.06
N ARG A 206 -11.68 15.45 -9.71
CA ARG A 206 -11.03 16.51 -8.94
C ARG A 206 -11.00 17.86 -9.68
N GLU A 207 -10.80 17.84 -11.00
CA GLU A 207 -10.95 19.04 -11.85
C GLU A 207 -12.42 19.47 -12.04
N GLY A 208 -13.39 18.74 -11.49
CA GLY A 208 -14.82 19.03 -11.63
C GLY A 208 -15.42 18.51 -12.95
N GLN A 209 -14.68 17.73 -13.73
CA GLN A 209 -15.14 17.16 -15.00
C GLN A 209 -16.02 15.91 -14.76
N ARG A 210 -17.18 16.09 -14.12
CA ARG A 210 -18.04 14.98 -13.66
C ARG A 210 -18.46 14.00 -14.77
N ALA A 211 -18.80 14.51 -15.95
CA ALA A 211 -19.19 13.65 -17.08
C ALA A 211 -18.00 12.79 -17.58
N ALA A 212 -16.82 13.40 -17.72
CA ALA A 212 -15.61 12.71 -18.15
C ALA A 212 -15.13 11.70 -17.09
N MET A 213 -15.27 12.02 -15.81
CA MET A 213 -15.03 11.08 -14.71
C MET A 213 -15.90 9.82 -14.83
N GLN A 214 -17.21 9.98 -15.07
CA GLN A 214 -18.12 8.85 -15.20
C GLN A 214 -17.77 7.97 -16.41
N ASP A 215 -17.41 8.58 -17.54
CA ASP A 215 -16.96 7.86 -18.73
C ASP A 215 -15.63 7.11 -18.49
N ALA A 216 -14.69 7.75 -17.77
CA ALA A 216 -13.42 7.15 -17.42
C ALA A 216 -13.56 5.87 -16.59
N LEU A 217 -14.53 5.80 -15.66
CA LEU A 217 -14.79 4.58 -14.87
C LEU A 217 -15.14 3.36 -15.74
N GLY A 218 -15.71 3.58 -16.94
CA GLY A 218 -16.07 2.53 -17.88
C GLY A 218 -17.31 1.74 -17.45
N PRO A 219 -17.53 0.54 -18.02
CA PRO A 219 -18.72 -0.25 -17.73
C PRO A 219 -18.78 -0.72 -16.27
N PRO A 220 -19.99 -0.94 -15.71
CA PRO A 220 -20.16 -1.46 -14.36
C PRO A 220 -19.36 -2.73 -14.10
N GLY A 221 -18.73 -2.80 -12.93
CA GLY A 221 -17.89 -3.94 -12.52
C GLY A 221 -16.46 -3.96 -13.08
N LEU A 222 -16.09 -3.03 -13.96
CA LEU A 222 -14.70 -2.91 -14.42
C LEU A 222 -13.79 -2.36 -13.30
N VAL A 223 -14.22 -1.28 -12.65
CA VAL A 223 -13.63 -0.75 -11.41
C VAL A 223 -14.43 -1.31 -10.24
N ALA A 224 -13.74 -1.77 -9.19
CA ALA A 224 -14.39 -2.33 -8.02
C ALA A 224 -15.34 -1.31 -7.35
N GLU A 225 -16.53 -1.75 -6.95
CA GLU A 225 -17.57 -0.87 -6.39
C GLU A 225 -17.09 -0.09 -5.16
N GLY A 226 -16.33 -0.73 -4.25
CA GLY A 226 -15.75 -0.06 -3.09
C GLY A 226 -14.77 1.06 -3.44
N LEU A 227 -14.02 0.92 -4.54
CA LEU A 227 -13.16 2.00 -5.05
C LEU A 227 -13.98 3.14 -5.63
N VAL A 228 -15.05 2.84 -6.38
CA VAL A 228 -15.95 3.87 -6.93
C VAL A 228 -16.63 4.64 -5.79
N ASP A 229 -17.17 3.94 -4.80
CA ASP A 229 -17.82 4.55 -3.63
C ASP A 229 -16.84 5.44 -2.83
N ALA A 230 -15.63 4.95 -2.57
CA ALA A 230 -14.57 5.73 -1.94
C ALA A 230 -14.20 6.99 -2.74
N LEU A 231 -14.12 6.87 -4.06
CA LEU A 231 -13.83 7.99 -4.94
C LEU A 231 -14.95 9.04 -4.92
N MET A 232 -16.21 8.59 -5.00
CA MET A 232 -17.36 9.49 -4.92
C MET A 232 -17.36 10.24 -3.59
N PHE A 233 -17.11 9.53 -2.49
CA PHE A 233 -16.99 10.14 -1.16
C PHE A 233 -15.85 11.17 -1.07
N ALA A 234 -14.66 10.83 -1.58
CA ALA A 234 -13.51 11.72 -1.58
C ALA A 234 -13.74 13.00 -2.41
N LEU A 235 -14.59 12.93 -3.44
CA LEU A 235 -14.93 14.04 -4.33
C LEU A 235 -16.24 14.76 -3.98
N GLU A 236 -16.97 14.32 -2.95
CA GLU A 236 -18.19 14.99 -2.48
C GLU A 236 -17.94 16.49 -2.23
N GLU A 237 -18.90 17.31 -2.63
CA GLU A 237 -18.83 18.75 -2.44
C GLU A 237 -18.88 19.11 -0.95
N ARG A 238 -17.88 19.88 -0.53
CA ARG A 238 -17.70 20.36 0.84
C ARG A 238 -17.37 21.84 0.77
N THR A 239 -17.68 22.57 1.85
CA THR A 239 -17.33 23.99 1.99
C THR A 239 -15.84 24.21 1.76
N GLU A 240 -15.02 23.31 2.29
CA GLU A 240 -13.59 23.24 2.01
C GLU A 240 -13.27 21.92 1.29
N ARG A 241 -12.56 22.02 0.17
CA ARG A 241 -12.15 20.86 -0.62
C ARG A 241 -10.93 20.18 0.02
N PRO A 242 -11.03 18.90 0.44
CA PRO A 242 -9.88 18.16 0.93
C PRO A 242 -8.76 18.07 -0.11
N ARG A 243 -7.52 17.94 0.34
CA ARG A 243 -6.33 17.65 -0.47
C ARG A 243 -6.27 16.17 -0.87
N HIS A 244 -5.51 15.89 -1.92
CA HIS A 244 -5.22 14.53 -2.36
C HIS A 244 -3.72 14.40 -2.63
N PHE A 245 -3.15 13.23 -2.37
CA PHE A 245 -1.71 12.98 -2.46
C PHE A 245 -1.44 11.61 -3.09
N ALA A 246 -0.38 11.49 -3.87
CA ALA A 246 -0.05 10.23 -4.55
C ALA A 246 0.87 9.30 -3.75
N THR A 247 1.44 9.80 -2.65
CA THR A 247 2.38 9.08 -1.78
C THR A 247 1.96 9.22 -0.32
N LYS A 248 2.28 8.22 0.51
CA LYS A 248 2.03 8.30 1.96
C LYS A 248 2.88 9.39 2.58
N ARG A 249 4.14 9.52 2.15
CA ARG A 249 5.06 10.57 2.58
C ARG A 249 4.48 11.98 2.45
N ASP A 250 3.91 12.31 1.29
CA ASP A 250 3.35 13.65 1.07
C ASP A 250 2.12 13.89 1.96
N THR A 251 1.28 12.87 2.20
CA THR A 251 0.15 12.96 3.13
C THR A 251 0.62 13.24 4.56
N PHE A 252 1.62 12.50 5.06
CA PHE A 252 2.16 12.71 6.41
C PHE A 252 2.85 14.06 6.54
N THR A 253 3.64 14.46 5.55
CA THR A 253 4.31 15.77 5.52
C THR A 253 3.27 16.89 5.57
N PHE A 254 2.18 16.77 4.80
CA PHE A 254 1.07 17.72 4.85
C PHE A 254 0.42 17.73 6.24
N ALA A 255 0.05 16.56 6.78
CA ALA A 255 -0.64 16.43 8.07
C ALA A 255 0.17 17.01 9.24
N LEU A 256 1.48 16.77 9.28
CA LEU A 256 2.39 17.34 10.27
C LEU A 256 2.41 18.87 10.21
N GLY A 257 2.27 19.46 9.02
CA GLY A 257 2.17 20.91 8.83
C GLY A 257 0.79 21.50 9.13
N GLN A 258 -0.18 20.71 9.62
CA GLN A 258 -1.53 21.18 10.00
C GLN A 258 -1.72 21.36 11.50
N THR A 259 -0.65 21.20 12.30
CA THR A 259 -0.69 21.32 13.76
C THR A 259 0.56 22.03 14.28
N ASP A 260 0.37 22.91 15.26
CA ASP A 260 1.44 23.58 16.01
C ASP A 260 1.51 23.06 17.46
N LEU A 261 0.77 22.00 17.80
CA LEU A 261 0.75 21.46 19.14
C LEU A 261 2.13 20.89 19.52
N PRO A 262 2.62 21.14 20.74
CA PRO A 262 3.92 20.63 21.18
C PRO A 262 3.92 19.15 21.56
N GLY A 263 2.75 18.55 21.74
CA GLY A 263 2.64 17.18 22.24
C GLY A 263 3.15 16.08 21.29
N PRO A 264 3.10 14.82 21.71
CA PRO A 264 3.76 13.72 21.01
C PRO A 264 3.09 13.36 19.68
N LEU A 265 3.83 12.62 18.84
CA LEU A 265 3.31 11.88 17.70
C LEU A 265 2.95 10.47 18.16
N LEU A 266 1.72 10.04 17.88
CA LEU A 266 1.26 8.68 18.21
C LEU A 266 1.00 7.91 16.92
N GLU A 267 1.44 6.66 16.86
CA GLU A 267 1.16 5.74 15.76
C GLU A 267 0.62 4.42 16.30
N PHE A 268 -0.41 3.89 15.65
CA PHE A 268 -1.04 2.61 15.98
C PHE A 268 -1.04 1.72 14.74
N GLY A 269 -0.42 0.54 14.83
CA GLY A 269 -0.25 -0.37 13.68
C GLY A 269 1.12 -0.32 13.02
N VAL A 270 2.20 -0.38 13.82
CA VAL A 270 3.59 -0.19 13.36
C VAL A 270 4.01 -1.23 12.31
N ARG A 271 3.77 -2.52 12.56
CA ARG A 271 4.20 -3.67 11.75
C ARG A 271 5.67 -3.62 11.32
N HIS A 272 5.95 -3.14 10.10
CA HIS A 272 7.30 -3.03 9.52
C HIS A 272 7.94 -1.63 9.71
N GLY A 273 7.25 -0.71 10.36
CA GLY A 273 7.69 0.64 10.70
C GLY A 273 7.80 1.58 9.50
N ILE A 274 7.04 1.37 8.43
CA ILE A 274 7.14 2.20 7.21
C ILE A 274 6.66 3.62 7.51
N SER A 275 5.42 3.75 8.01
CA SER A 275 4.84 5.04 8.41
C SER A 275 5.59 5.63 9.61
N THR A 276 5.99 4.80 10.58
CA THR A 276 6.85 5.19 11.72
C THR A 276 8.10 5.93 11.30
N ARG A 277 8.83 5.43 10.30
CA ARG A 277 10.06 6.08 9.82
C ARG A 277 9.79 7.43 9.17
N ILE A 278 8.62 7.62 8.56
CA ILE A 278 8.21 8.91 7.99
C ILE A 278 7.86 9.89 9.12
N LEU A 279 7.11 9.45 10.13
CA LEU A 279 6.76 10.28 11.28
C LEU A 279 7.98 10.65 12.14
N ALA A 280 9.00 9.80 12.17
CA ALA A 280 10.19 9.97 12.99
C ALA A 280 11.33 10.77 12.31
N GLU A 281 11.10 11.37 11.14
CA GLU A 281 12.14 12.12 10.42
C GLU A 281 12.63 13.36 11.17
N ASP A 282 11.77 13.99 11.98
CA ASP A 282 12.21 15.02 12.92
C ASP A 282 12.76 14.36 14.19
N GLU A 283 14.08 14.28 14.29
CA GLU A 283 14.79 13.67 15.43
C GLU A 283 14.50 14.36 16.77
N ASN A 284 13.97 15.59 16.75
CA ASN A 284 13.61 16.33 17.98
C ASN A 284 12.24 15.93 18.54
N VAL A 285 11.45 15.18 17.78
CA VAL A 285 10.10 14.76 18.18
C VAL A 285 10.12 13.27 18.50
N THR A 286 9.60 12.94 19.68
CA THR A 286 9.43 11.53 20.06
C THR A 286 8.16 10.97 19.41
N VAL A 287 8.29 9.85 18.70
CA VAL A 287 7.17 9.06 18.19
C VAL A 287 6.88 7.91 19.15
N HIS A 288 5.64 7.81 19.62
CA HIS A 288 5.17 6.69 20.43
C HIS A 288 4.37 5.75 19.52
N ALA A 289 4.92 4.59 19.25
CA ALA A 289 4.39 3.67 18.25
C ALA A 289 3.91 2.38 18.91
N PHE A 290 2.63 2.04 18.72
CA PHE A 290 1.92 0.95 19.39
C PHE A 290 1.62 -0.19 18.42
N ASP A 291 1.97 -1.41 18.81
CA ASP A 291 1.59 -2.61 18.07
C ASP A 291 1.75 -3.86 18.94
N SER A 292 0.94 -4.88 18.68
CA SER A 292 1.09 -6.20 19.27
C SER A 292 2.22 -7.02 18.63
N PHE A 293 2.48 -6.81 17.33
CA PHE A 293 3.34 -7.62 16.45
C PHE A 293 2.86 -9.08 16.26
N TRP A 294 1.71 -9.43 16.84
CA TRP A 294 1.07 -10.75 16.74
C TRP A 294 -0.07 -10.80 15.72
N GLY A 295 -0.30 -9.69 15.01
CA GLY A 295 -1.29 -9.57 13.95
C GLY A 295 -2.70 -9.30 14.48
N LEU A 296 -3.68 -9.42 13.59
CA LEU A 296 -5.06 -9.07 13.92
C LEU A 296 -5.66 -9.99 15.00
N PRO A 297 -6.38 -9.46 16.00
CA PRO A 297 -7.06 -10.26 17.01
C PRO A 297 -8.20 -11.11 16.43
N GLN A 298 -8.77 -10.67 15.30
CA GLN A 298 -9.86 -11.33 14.59
C GLN A 298 -9.69 -11.23 13.07
N GLY A 299 -10.52 -11.92 12.29
CA GLY A 299 -10.46 -11.87 10.84
C GLY A 299 -10.95 -10.53 10.24
N TRP A 300 -10.36 -10.13 9.12
CA TRP A 300 -10.69 -8.91 8.37
C TRP A 300 -10.54 -9.14 6.86
N GLN A 301 -11.50 -8.72 6.03
CA GLN A 301 -11.40 -8.75 4.56
C GLN A 301 -10.90 -10.10 3.96
N GLY A 302 -11.35 -11.23 4.52
CA GLY A 302 -10.92 -12.56 4.07
C GLY A 302 -9.56 -13.03 4.63
N HIS A 303 -8.90 -12.22 5.44
CA HIS A 303 -7.80 -12.59 6.30
C HIS A 303 -8.31 -13.17 7.62
N GLY A 304 -7.66 -14.21 8.12
CA GLY A 304 -8.00 -14.81 9.42
C GLY A 304 -7.30 -14.09 10.60
N PRO A 305 -7.62 -14.48 11.84
CA PRO A 305 -6.88 -14.04 13.02
C PRO A 305 -5.37 -14.30 12.88
N GLY A 306 -4.54 -13.41 13.43
CA GLY A 306 -3.07 -13.43 13.32
C GLY A 306 -2.54 -12.95 11.96
N ALA A 307 -3.39 -12.52 11.04
CA ALA A 307 -2.95 -11.88 9.81
C ALA A 307 -2.11 -10.64 10.11
N PHE A 308 -1.15 -10.35 9.23
CA PHE A 308 -0.19 -9.25 9.34
C PHE A 308 0.82 -9.35 10.49
N SER A 309 0.82 -10.44 11.27
CA SER A 309 1.83 -10.70 12.31
C SER A 309 3.26 -10.65 11.78
N THR A 310 4.18 -10.20 12.60
CA THR A 310 5.62 -10.34 12.38
C THR A 310 6.24 -11.44 13.25
N ASP A 311 5.41 -12.33 13.81
CA ASP A 311 5.80 -13.34 14.82
C ASP A 311 6.56 -12.69 16.02
N GLY A 312 6.19 -11.46 16.38
CA GLY A 312 6.86 -10.68 17.44
C GLY A 312 8.20 -10.04 17.02
N GLU A 313 8.61 -10.14 15.75
CA GLU A 313 9.80 -9.45 15.26
C GLU A 313 9.56 -7.93 15.21
N LEU A 314 10.37 -7.18 15.96
CA LEU A 314 10.30 -5.73 16.00
C LEU A 314 11.04 -5.11 14.79
N PRO A 315 10.50 -4.05 14.17
CA PRO A 315 11.17 -3.35 13.09
C PRO A 315 12.34 -2.52 13.60
N ASP A 316 13.34 -2.32 12.74
CA ASP A 316 14.39 -1.34 12.97
C ASP A 316 13.82 0.08 12.76
N VAL A 317 13.81 0.89 13.83
CA VAL A 317 13.22 2.23 13.85
C VAL A 317 14.21 3.25 14.42
N PRO A 318 14.13 4.53 14.03
CA PRO A 318 15.00 5.59 14.55
C PRO A 318 15.00 5.70 16.08
N ALA A 319 16.07 6.26 16.64
CA ALA A 319 16.29 6.32 18.10
C ALA A 319 15.27 7.21 18.85
N ASN A 320 14.60 8.14 18.15
CA ASN A 320 13.50 8.95 18.67
C ASN A 320 12.14 8.22 18.70
N VAL A 321 12.08 6.95 18.30
CA VAL A 321 10.88 6.12 18.35
C VAL A 321 10.85 5.29 19.64
N ARG A 322 9.71 5.31 20.34
CA ARG A 322 9.42 4.43 21.48
C ARG A 322 8.35 3.42 21.10
N LEU A 323 8.74 2.16 20.98
CA LEU A 323 7.81 1.06 20.70
C LEU A 323 7.10 0.62 21.98
N HIS A 324 5.77 0.56 21.93
CA HIS A 324 4.90 0.03 22.98
C HIS A 324 4.34 -1.31 22.49
N VAL A 325 5.00 -2.39 22.92
CA VAL A 325 4.69 -3.76 22.48
C VAL A 325 3.53 -4.33 23.32
N GLY A 326 2.42 -4.64 22.67
CA GLY A 326 1.24 -5.26 23.30
C GLY A 326 -0.06 -4.89 22.59
N SER A 327 -1.17 -5.45 23.06
CA SER A 327 -2.49 -5.04 22.57
C SER A 327 -2.75 -3.56 22.90
N PHE A 328 -3.62 -2.90 22.15
CA PHE A 328 -3.99 -1.52 22.45
C PHE A 328 -4.69 -1.42 23.81
N GLU A 329 -5.49 -2.43 24.17
CA GLU A 329 -6.19 -2.55 25.45
C GLU A 329 -5.23 -2.59 26.64
N ASP A 330 -4.06 -3.21 26.49
CA ASP A 330 -3.08 -3.34 27.56
C ASP A 330 -2.13 -2.13 27.64
N THR A 331 -1.75 -1.59 26.48
CA THR A 331 -0.66 -0.60 26.38
C THR A 331 -1.15 0.84 26.43
N LEU A 332 -2.32 1.12 25.86
CA LEU A 332 -2.81 2.48 25.69
C LEU A 332 -3.37 3.11 26.98
N PRO A 333 -4.18 2.43 27.81
CA PRO A 333 -4.73 3.05 29.02
C PRO A 333 -3.66 3.58 29.99
N PRO A 334 -2.61 2.82 30.38
CA PRO A 334 -1.59 3.36 31.28
C PRO A 334 -0.74 4.46 30.63
N PHE A 335 -0.61 4.47 29.30
CA PHE A 335 0.05 5.54 28.57
C PHE A 335 -0.78 6.83 28.55
N ALA A 336 -2.05 6.74 28.15
CA ALA A 336 -2.97 7.88 28.07
C ALA A 336 -3.14 8.58 29.42
N ALA A 337 -3.22 7.81 30.51
CA ALA A 337 -3.28 8.36 31.89
C ALA A 337 -2.06 9.22 32.29
N ARG A 338 -0.95 9.14 31.54
CA ARG A 338 0.29 9.88 31.78
C ARG A 338 0.65 10.82 30.63
N LEU A 339 -0.27 11.03 29.69
CA LEU A 339 0.00 11.88 28.54
C LEU A 339 0.20 13.33 29.01
N PRO A 340 1.38 13.93 28.79
CA PRO A 340 1.72 15.22 29.38
C PRO A 340 0.97 16.38 28.70
N GLU A 341 0.68 16.23 27.42
CA GLU A 341 0.08 17.23 26.54
C GLU A 341 -0.82 16.53 25.51
N PRO A 342 -1.81 17.21 24.93
CA PRO A 342 -2.59 16.69 23.81
C PRO A 342 -1.66 16.24 22.67
N PRO A 343 -1.89 15.08 22.04
CA PRO A 343 -1.04 14.62 20.95
C PRO A 343 -1.20 15.54 19.76
N ARG A 344 -0.10 15.91 19.10
CA ARG A 344 -0.17 16.80 17.93
C ARG A 344 -0.77 16.08 16.72
N LEU A 345 -0.36 14.82 16.53
CA LEU A 345 -0.84 13.96 15.46
C LEU A 345 -0.99 12.54 15.98
N VAL A 346 -2.09 11.91 15.59
CA VAL A 346 -2.40 10.50 15.86
C VAL A 346 -2.62 9.80 14.53
N HIS A 347 -1.74 8.87 14.20
CA HIS A 347 -1.86 7.99 13.04
C HIS A 347 -2.46 6.65 13.48
N ILE A 348 -3.56 6.26 12.84
CA ILE A 348 -4.33 5.05 13.12
C ILE A 348 -4.30 4.16 11.87
N ASP A 349 -3.64 3.01 11.98
CA ASP A 349 -3.55 1.94 10.97
C ASP A 349 -3.89 0.61 11.65
N ALA A 350 -5.13 0.50 12.10
CA ALA A 350 -5.59 -0.57 12.97
C ALA A 350 -6.37 -1.66 12.23
N ASP A 351 -6.67 -1.44 10.93
CA ASP A 351 -7.47 -2.23 9.97
C ASP A 351 -8.94 -2.48 10.39
N LEU A 352 -9.16 -2.73 11.68
CA LEU A 352 -10.40 -3.18 12.28
C LEU A 352 -11.14 -2.05 13.00
N TYR A 353 -12.47 -2.05 12.89
CA TYR A 353 -13.35 -1.19 13.68
C TYR A 353 -13.04 -1.24 15.19
N GLU A 354 -12.96 -2.44 15.79
CA GLU A 354 -12.76 -2.57 17.24
C GLU A 354 -11.40 -2.01 17.68
N SER A 355 -10.33 -2.29 16.93
CA SER A 355 -8.99 -1.79 17.23
C SER A 355 -8.94 -0.26 17.15
N ALA A 356 -9.48 0.33 16.07
CA ALA A 356 -9.56 1.78 15.91
C ALA A 356 -10.44 2.42 17.01
N ARG A 357 -11.56 1.77 17.37
CA ARG A 357 -12.45 2.21 18.45
C ARG A 357 -11.73 2.22 19.80
N THR A 358 -10.94 1.20 20.12
CA THR A 358 -10.12 1.16 21.35
C THR A 358 -9.18 2.35 21.41
N VAL A 359 -8.47 2.64 20.31
CA VAL A 359 -7.55 3.79 20.22
C VAL A 359 -8.28 5.10 20.47
N LEU A 360 -9.35 5.35 19.73
CA LEU A 360 -10.11 6.60 19.80
C LEU A 360 -10.83 6.78 21.15
N HIS A 361 -11.31 5.70 21.77
CA HIS A 361 -11.96 5.76 23.07
C HIS A 361 -10.99 6.17 24.18
N HIS A 362 -9.80 5.58 24.22
CA HIS A 362 -8.83 5.88 25.28
C HIS A 362 -8.10 7.21 25.07
N LEU A 363 -7.82 7.59 23.82
CA LEU A 363 -7.24 8.91 23.55
C LEU A 363 -8.27 10.03 23.61
N GLY A 364 -9.56 9.72 23.43
CA GLY A 364 -10.57 10.74 23.20
C GLY A 364 -10.63 11.89 24.21
N PRO A 365 -10.52 11.64 25.52
CA PRO A 365 -10.43 12.71 26.53
C PRO A 365 -9.22 13.64 26.41
N HIS A 366 -8.18 13.23 25.67
CA HIS A 366 -6.94 13.96 25.45
C HIS A 366 -6.88 14.63 24.06
N LEU A 367 -7.85 14.35 23.18
CA LEU A 367 -7.91 14.93 21.84
C LEU A 367 -8.64 16.27 21.88
N THR A 368 -7.96 17.33 21.42
CA THR A 368 -8.43 18.72 21.49
C THR A 368 -8.37 19.39 20.12
N THR A 369 -8.88 20.62 20.03
CA THR A 369 -8.65 21.49 18.87
C THR A 369 -7.17 21.54 18.52
N GLY A 370 -6.85 21.38 17.23
CA GLY A 370 -5.48 21.37 16.71
C GLY A 370 -4.83 19.99 16.66
N CYS A 371 -5.43 18.95 17.27
CA CYS A 371 -5.01 17.56 17.03
C CYS A 371 -5.33 17.17 15.59
N VAL A 372 -4.38 16.50 14.93
CA VAL A 372 -4.54 15.95 13.58
C VAL A 372 -4.64 14.43 13.66
N LEU A 373 -5.68 13.86 13.05
CA LEU A 373 -5.85 12.42 12.92
C LEU A 373 -5.52 12.01 11.49
N VAL A 374 -4.70 10.97 11.33
CA VAL A 374 -4.36 10.36 10.05
C VAL A 374 -4.78 8.90 10.09
N PHE A 375 -5.45 8.43 9.03
CA PHE A 375 -5.82 7.04 8.86
C PHE A 375 -5.21 6.49 7.58
N ASP A 376 -4.63 5.30 7.65
CA ASP A 376 -4.18 4.55 6.46
C ASP A 376 -5.31 3.64 5.97
N GLU A 377 -5.47 3.49 4.66
CA GLU A 377 -6.53 2.64 4.06
C GLU A 377 -7.98 2.92 4.53
N LEU A 378 -8.24 4.11 5.07
CA LEU A 378 -9.55 4.58 5.53
C LEU A 378 -10.65 4.39 4.48
N ILE A 379 -10.31 4.61 3.20
CA ILE A 379 -11.22 4.49 2.07
C ILE A 379 -10.65 3.54 1.00
N GLY A 380 -11.54 2.94 0.21
CA GLY A 380 -11.17 2.21 -1.02
C GLY A 380 -11.23 0.68 -0.93
N ASN A 381 -11.38 0.14 0.28
CA ASN A 381 -11.73 -1.28 0.47
C ASN A 381 -13.25 -1.49 0.43
N ALA A 382 -13.75 -2.73 0.42
CA ALA A 382 -15.18 -3.00 0.25
C ALA A 382 -16.03 -2.67 1.49
N SER A 383 -15.43 -2.66 2.69
CA SER A 383 -16.12 -2.39 3.96
C SER A 383 -15.67 -1.12 4.65
N TRP A 384 -15.04 -0.21 3.91
CA TRP A 384 -14.34 0.93 4.49
C TRP A 384 -15.25 1.83 5.35
N ARG A 385 -16.55 1.89 5.02
CA ARG A 385 -17.57 2.61 5.81
C ARG A 385 -17.98 1.93 7.11
N GLN A 386 -17.60 0.66 7.30
CA GLN A 386 -17.91 -0.14 8.49
C GLN A 386 -16.69 -0.34 9.41
N ASP A 387 -15.49 -0.07 8.89
CA ASP A 387 -14.21 -0.25 9.59
C ASP A 387 -13.78 1.04 10.32
N GLU A 388 -12.57 1.53 10.08
CA GLU A 388 -11.99 2.68 10.79
C GLU A 388 -12.79 3.97 10.63
N TYR A 389 -13.38 4.20 9.46
CA TYR A 389 -14.22 5.38 9.24
C TYR A 389 -15.42 5.41 10.19
N ARG A 390 -16.03 4.24 10.44
CA ARG A 390 -17.13 4.12 11.40
C ARG A 390 -16.65 4.35 12.83
N ALA A 391 -15.51 3.76 13.20
CA ALA A 391 -14.94 3.97 14.54
C ALA A 391 -14.66 5.46 14.80
N PHE A 392 -14.14 6.16 13.80
CA PHE A 392 -13.93 7.61 13.85
C PHE A 392 -15.23 8.40 14.02
N THR A 393 -16.26 8.12 13.22
CA THR A 393 -17.55 8.83 13.32
C THR A 393 -18.27 8.54 14.64
N ASP A 394 -18.21 7.31 15.13
CA ASP A 394 -18.79 6.92 16.42
C ASP A 394 -18.09 7.65 17.58
N ALA A 395 -16.75 7.74 17.52
CA ALA A 395 -15.97 8.48 18.52
C ALA A 395 -16.26 9.98 18.47
N ALA A 396 -16.30 10.58 17.27
CA ALA A 396 -16.64 11.99 17.12
C ALA A 396 -18.03 12.32 17.71
N GLN A 397 -19.01 11.44 17.51
CA GLN A 397 -20.33 11.58 18.12
C GLN A 397 -20.27 11.42 19.65
N ALA A 398 -19.55 10.41 20.16
CA ALA A 398 -19.48 10.11 21.59
C ALA A 398 -18.79 11.22 22.41
N PHE A 399 -17.76 11.85 21.83
CA PHE A 399 -17.00 12.91 22.48
C PHE A 399 -17.44 14.33 22.08
N GLY A 400 -18.41 14.45 21.16
CA GLY A 400 -18.88 15.75 20.68
C GLY A 400 -17.87 16.51 19.83
N TRP A 401 -16.96 15.80 19.15
CA TRP A 401 -15.96 16.44 18.29
C TRP A 401 -16.60 17.03 17.05
N THR A 402 -16.20 18.26 16.75
CA THR A 402 -16.25 18.76 15.38
C THR A 402 -14.92 18.47 14.71
N PHE A 403 -14.94 18.25 13.39
CA PHE A 403 -13.70 18.03 12.64
C PHE A 403 -13.80 18.56 11.22
N ARG A 404 -12.65 18.94 10.67
CA ARG A 404 -12.50 19.29 9.25
C ARG A 404 -11.74 18.19 8.54
N THR A 405 -12.22 17.81 7.36
CA THR A 405 -11.50 16.89 6.48
C THR A 405 -10.43 17.65 5.70
N LEU A 406 -9.16 17.42 6.02
CA LEU A 406 -8.04 18.11 5.39
C LEU A 406 -7.57 17.40 4.12
N ALA A 407 -7.56 16.07 4.11
CA ALA A 407 -7.21 15.26 2.95
C ALA A 407 -7.98 13.94 2.91
N LEU A 408 -8.30 13.46 1.70
CA LEU A 408 -8.91 12.14 1.44
C LEU A 408 -8.32 11.56 0.15
N SER A 409 -7.17 10.91 0.21
CA SER A 409 -6.50 10.43 -1.01
C SER A 409 -7.13 9.13 -1.52
N TRP A 410 -7.74 9.16 -2.71
CA TRP A 410 -8.18 7.95 -3.40
C TRP A 410 -7.00 7.13 -3.99
N ILE A 411 -5.78 7.69 -4.01
CA ILE A 411 -4.59 7.00 -4.51
C ILE A 411 -3.95 6.17 -3.40
N THR A 412 -3.82 6.73 -2.19
CA THR A 412 -3.21 6.04 -1.05
C THR A 412 -4.23 5.43 -0.08
N GLY A 413 -5.51 5.76 -0.23
CA GLY A 413 -6.57 5.37 0.71
C GLY A 413 -6.59 6.18 2.01
N GLN A 414 -5.67 7.14 2.19
CA GLN A 414 -5.50 7.83 3.47
C GLN A 414 -6.51 8.96 3.69
N GLY A 415 -6.91 9.15 4.94
CA GLY A 415 -7.69 10.30 5.40
C GLY A 415 -6.96 11.12 6.46
N VAL A 416 -7.07 12.45 6.37
CA VAL A 416 -6.49 13.39 7.34
C VAL A 416 -7.57 14.33 7.84
N PHE A 417 -7.71 14.44 9.15
CA PHE A 417 -8.73 15.24 9.82
C PHE A 417 -8.11 16.13 10.88
N ALA A 418 -8.54 17.39 10.97
CA ALA A 418 -8.23 18.25 12.12
C ALA A 418 -9.45 18.31 13.03
N LEU A 419 -9.24 18.13 14.33
CA LEU A 419 -10.29 18.36 15.33
C LEU A 419 -10.48 19.86 15.55
N GLY A 420 -11.75 20.27 15.60
CA GLY A 420 -12.18 21.63 15.86
C GLY A 420 -12.60 21.82 17.32
N GLU A 421 -13.11 23.01 17.62
CA GLU A 421 -13.70 23.28 18.94
C GLU A 421 -14.94 22.41 19.15
N ASN A 422 -15.06 21.82 20.34
CA ASN A 422 -16.27 21.10 20.73
C ASN A 422 -17.44 22.10 20.74
N ALA A 423 -18.55 21.71 20.13
CA ALA A 423 -19.75 22.55 20.02
C ALA A 423 -20.45 22.78 21.36
#